data_AF-A0ABD3RVG9-F1
#
_entry.id   AF-A0ABD3RVG9-F1
#
_cell.length_a   1.000
_cell.length_b   1.000
_cell.length_c   1.000
_cell.angle_alpha   90.00
_cell.angle_beta   90.00
_cell.angle_gamma   90.00
#
_symmetry.space_group_name_H-M   'P 1'
#
loop_
_entity.id
_entity.type
_entity.pdbx_description
1 polymer ?
#
loop_
_entity_poly.entity_id
_entity_poly.type
_entity_poly.pdbx_seq_one_letter_code
_entity_poly.pdbx_strand_id
1 'polypeptide(L)'
;MSYVLQDGNDGTSKDIPVNVHIIAPSTLPEGYILEAEIGAPGSKKTISVEVPQGGVVEGQVFLIPLPDDFAVGEPRIQAPTGRWKDGTFDFCKAGACHPSLWCALCCTQVAMAQVLQRLRFNWLGNPAPEAATKHTFKVVLALIICYTVFTFALEMAEYTFNYDTVPVWIVATRFTGGMAFTIYSIYSLMKLRENVRAKYSIPTEHCGGVEDMCCSMWCSCCVVSQIARHTGEYETYKGSVCSETGMAAHTPSIV
;
A
#
# COMPACT_ATOMS: atom_id res chain seq x y z
N MET A 1 35.21 -21.83 18.43
CA MET A 1 35.20 -21.63 16.97
C MET A 1 33.96 -20.83 16.67
N SER A 2 34.12 -19.51 16.62
CA SER A 2 33.02 -18.54 16.63
C SER A 2 32.90 -17.93 15.24
N TYR A 3 31.70 -17.96 14.66
CA TYR A 3 31.41 -17.26 13.42
C TYR A 3 30.92 -15.85 13.75
N VAL A 4 31.65 -14.87 13.21
CA VAL A 4 31.27 -13.45 13.16
C VAL A 4 30.44 -13.29 11.89
N LEU A 5 29.19 -12.86 12.02
CA LEU A 5 28.39 -12.40 10.88
C LEU A 5 28.78 -10.94 10.62
N GLN A 6 29.44 -10.72 9.49
CA GLN A 6 29.70 -9.40 8.91
C GLN A 6 28.49 -9.04 8.05
N ASP A 7 27.71 -8.05 8.47
CA ASP A 7 26.68 -7.44 7.63
C ASP A 7 27.37 -6.59 6.55
N GLY A 8 27.59 -7.21 5.39
CA GLY A 8 27.90 -6.51 4.15
C GLY A 8 26.65 -5.84 3.62
N ASN A 9 26.51 -4.54 3.87
CA ASN A 9 25.54 -3.66 3.24
C ASN A 9 25.91 -3.47 1.76
N ASP A 10 25.52 -4.44 0.91
CA ASP A 10 25.54 -4.27 -0.54
C ASP A 10 24.16 -3.75 -0.95
N GLY A 11 24.11 -2.46 -1.32
CA GLY A 11 22.90 -1.66 -1.56
C GLY A 11 22.14 -2.02 -2.83
N THR A 12 22.02 -3.31 -3.15
CA THR A 12 21.10 -3.82 -4.17
C THR A 12 19.93 -4.45 -3.45
N SER A 13 18.79 -3.77 -3.38
CA SER A 13 17.53 -4.46 -3.07
C SER A 13 17.37 -5.55 -4.13
N LYS A 14 17.57 -6.81 -3.76
CA LYS A 14 17.25 -7.94 -4.62
C LYS A 14 15.74 -7.94 -4.80
N ASP A 15 15.28 -7.27 -5.83
CA ASP A 15 13.91 -7.39 -6.31
C ASP A 15 13.64 -8.87 -6.49
N ILE A 16 12.66 -9.37 -5.73
CA ILE A 16 12.26 -10.77 -5.80
C ILE A 16 11.73 -10.97 -7.22
N PRO A 17 12.34 -11.85 -8.05
CA PRO A 17 11.90 -12.02 -9.43
C PRO A 17 10.44 -12.46 -9.44
N VAL A 18 9.61 -11.70 -10.16
CA VAL A 18 8.21 -12.03 -10.36
C VAL A 18 8.17 -13.28 -11.22
N ASN A 19 7.63 -14.38 -10.71
CA ASN A 19 7.52 -15.62 -11.46
C ASN A 19 6.16 -15.72 -12.15
N VAL A 20 6.14 -16.32 -13.35
CA VAL A 20 4.89 -16.63 -14.07
C VAL A 20 4.69 -18.13 -14.14
N HIS A 21 3.44 -18.55 -13.95
CA HIS A 21 3.00 -19.92 -14.17
C HIS A 21 2.72 -20.14 -15.65
N ILE A 22 3.45 -21.07 -16.27
CA ILE A 22 3.26 -21.46 -17.67
C ILE A 22 2.76 -22.90 -17.71
N ILE A 23 1.74 -23.15 -18.53
CA ILE A 23 1.19 -24.49 -18.78
C ILE A 23 1.82 -25.01 -20.07
N ALA A 24 2.54 -26.13 -19.99
CA ALA A 24 3.19 -26.73 -21.15
C ALA A 24 2.13 -27.21 -22.18
N PRO A 25 2.22 -26.79 -23.47
CA PRO A 25 1.25 -27.16 -24.49
C PRO A 25 1.41 -28.61 -24.97
N SER A 26 2.57 -29.21 -24.74
CA SER A 26 2.91 -30.58 -25.09
C SER A 26 4.08 -31.05 -24.21
N THR A 27 4.44 -32.33 -24.31
CA THR A 27 5.64 -32.85 -23.65
C THR A 27 6.87 -32.35 -24.41
N LEU A 28 7.72 -31.56 -23.75
CA LEU A 28 8.89 -30.89 -24.34
C LEU A 28 10.18 -31.31 -23.61
N PRO A 29 11.28 -31.54 -24.34
CA PRO A 29 12.57 -31.85 -23.73
C PRO A 29 13.19 -30.62 -23.05
N GLU A 30 14.11 -30.86 -22.11
CA GLU A 30 14.96 -29.84 -21.49
C GLU A 30 15.66 -28.95 -22.52
N GLY A 31 15.79 -27.65 -22.23
CA GLY A 31 16.45 -26.66 -23.09
C GLY A 31 15.65 -26.24 -24.32
N TYR A 32 14.45 -26.79 -24.54
CA TYR A 32 13.57 -26.35 -25.60
C TYR A 32 13.08 -24.92 -25.34
N ILE A 33 13.09 -24.06 -26.35
CA ILE A 33 12.60 -22.68 -26.25
C ILE A 33 11.17 -22.63 -26.81
N LEU A 34 10.22 -22.28 -25.96
CA LEU A 34 8.82 -22.07 -26.34
C LEU A 34 8.44 -20.59 -26.24
N GLU A 35 7.51 -20.17 -27.08
CA GLU A 35 6.95 -18.83 -27.04
C GLU A 35 5.63 -18.86 -26.25
N ALA A 36 5.54 -18.07 -25.18
CA ALA A 36 4.32 -17.93 -24.39
C ALA A 36 3.78 -16.50 -24.48
N GLU A 37 2.47 -16.37 -24.72
CA GLU A 37 1.80 -15.07 -24.72
C GLU A 37 1.31 -14.72 -23.31
N ILE A 38 1.76 -13.60 -22.78
CA ILE A 38 1.34 -13.05 -21.49
C ILE A 38 0.64 -11.71 -21.73
N GLY A 39 -0.53 -11.51 -21.11
CA GLY A 39 -1.25 -10.24 -21.14
C GLY A 39 -2.77 -10.41 -21.26
N ALA A 40 -3.49 -9.30 -21.17
CA ALA A 40 -4.93 -9.28 -21.39
C ALA A 40 -5.27 -9.47 -22.90
N PRO A 41 -6.49 -9.90 -23.23
CA PRO A 41 -6.97 -9.94 -24.61
C PRO A 41 -6.85 -8.56 -25.26
N GLY A 42 -5.90 -8.40 -26.21
CA GLY A 42 -5.62 -7.13 -26.89
C GLY A 42 -4.28 -6.47 -26.56
N SER A 43 -3.55 -6.96 -25.54
CA SER A 43 -2.20 -6.48 -25.18
C SER A 43 -1.23 -7.64 -24.91
N LYS A 44 -1.38 -8.73 -25.67
CA LYS A 44 -0.52 -9.90 -25.55
C LYS A 44 0.92 -9.56 -25.97
N LYS A 45 1.88 -9.92 -25.12
CA LYS A 45 3.30 -9.90 -25.44
C LYS A 45 3.84 -11.33 -25.38
N THR A 46 4.73 -11.67 -26.30
CA THR A 46 5.32 -13.00 -26.42
C THR A 46 6.67 -13.08 -25.68
N ILE A 47 6.80 -13.94 -24.68
CA ILE A 47 8.09 -14.28 -24.07
C ILE A 47 8.66 -15.55 -24.68
N SER A 48 9.98 -15.57 -24.87
CA SER A 48 10.72 -16.81 -25.12
C SER A 48 11.13 -17.42 -23.79
N VAL A 49 10.82 -18.70 -23.63
CA VAL A 49 10.92 -19.43 -22.38
C VAL A 49 11.70 -20.70 -22.61
N GLU A 50 12.74 -20.93 -21.81
CA GLU A 50 13.50 -22.18 -21.84
C GLU A 50 12.88 -23.22 -20.88
N VAL A 51 12.70 -24.45 -21.37
CA VAL A 51 12.18 -25.57 -20.59
C VAL A 51 13.22 -26.01 -19.55
N PRO A 52 12.85 -26.17 -18.26
CA PRO A 52 13.77 -26.50 -17.18
C PRO A 52 14.39 -27.89 -17.31
N GLN A 53 15.40 -28.14 -16.49
CA GLN A 53 16.09 -29.42 -16.41
C GLN A 53 15.11 -30.59 -16.15
N GLY A 54 15.24 -31.66 -16.94
CA GLY A 54 14.34 -32.81 -16.90
C GLY A 54 13.11 -32.73 -17.81
N GLY A 55 12.93 -31.62 -18.55
CA GLY A 55 11.81 -31.45 -19.47
C GLY A 55 10.48 -31.15 -18.77
N VAL A 56 9.42 -31.02 -19.55
CA VAL A 56 8.04 -30.82 -19.06
C VAL A 56 7.08 -31.75 -19.79
N VAL A 57 6.04 -32.19 -19.10
CA VAL A 57 4.95 -33.00 -19.67
C VAL A 57 3.80 -32.08 -20.11
N GLU A 58 3.06 -32.47 -21.15
CA GLU A 58 1.84 -31.77 -21.57
C GLU A 58 0.90 -31.48 -20.39
N GLY A 59 0.46 -30.22 -20.26
CA GLY A 59 -0.39 -29.74 -19.17
C GLY A 59 0.34 -29.48 -17.85
N GLN A 60 1.64 -29.78 -17.74
CA GLN A 60 2.42 -29.47 -16.54
C GLN A 60 2.57 -27.96 -16.36
N VAL A 61 2.35 -27.48 -15.14
CA VAL A 61 2.59 -26.09 -14.77
C VAL A 61 4.00 -25.96 -14.22
N PHE A 62 4.77 -25.00 -14.74
CA PHE A 62 6.11 -24.67 -14.24
C PHE A 62 6.29 -23.17 -14.09
N LEU A 63 7.26 -22.79 -13.23
CA LEU A 63 7.51 -21.42 -12.81
C LEU A 63 8.78 -20.88 -13.45
N ILE A 64 8.69 -19.67 -13.98
CA ILE A 64 9.80 -19.04 -14.70
C ILE A 64 9.89 -17.59 -14.28
N PRO A 65 11.09 -17.07 -14.00
CA PRO A 65 11.27 -15.65 -13.75
C PRO A 65 10.85 -14.85 -14.98
N LEU A 66 9.97 -13.88 -14.79
CA LEU A 66 9.58 -12.95 -15.84
C LEU A 66 10.83 -12.15 -16.26
N PRO A 67 11.16 -12.06 -17.57
CA PRO A 67 12.25 -11.20 -18.03
C PRO A 67 12.05 -9.76 -17.53
N ASP A 68 13.13 -9.08 -17.18
CA ASP A 68 13.08 -7.67 -16.73
C ASP A 68 12.34 -6.79 -17.75
N ASP A 69 12.46 -7.13 -19.03
CA ASP A 69 11.82 -6.48 -20.18
C ASP A 69 10.28 -6.64 -20.23
N PHE A 70 9.76 -7.66 -19.55
CA PHE A 70 8.32 -7.94 -19.49
C PHE A 70 7.62 -7.23 -18.33
N ALA A 71 8.38 -6.88 -17.29
CA ALA A 71 7.96 -5.85 -16.36
C ALA A 71 7.82 -4.46 -17.01
N VAL A 72 8.33 -4.26 -18.24
CA VAL A 72 8.29 -2.99 -19.01
C VAL A 72 6.99 -2.84 -19.83
N GLY A 73 5.94 -3.60 -19.52
CA GLY A 73 4.64 -3.50 -20.22
C GLY A 73 3.59 -2.66 -19.51
N GLU A 74 3.52 -2.75 -18.18
CA GLU A 74 2.73 -1.83 -17.39
C GLU A 74 3.63 -0.67 -17.00
N PRO A 75 3.29 0.59 -17.34
CA PRO A 75 4.07 1.72 -16.89
C PRO A 75 4.14 1.70 -15.36
N ARG A 76 5.27 1.22 -14.83
CA ARG A 76 5.58 1.29 -13.42
C ARG A 76 5.67 2.76 -13.08
N ILE A 77 4.88 3.18 -12.09
CA ILE A 77 4.94 4.54 -11.57
C ILE A 77 6.33 4.71 -10.95
N GLN A 78 7.21 5.45 -11.63
CA GLN A 78 8.56 5.71 -11.16
C GLN A 78 8.51 6.80 -10.08
N ALA A 79 8.25 6.38 -8.84
CA ALA A 79 8.40 7.26 -7.69
C ALA A 79 9.90 7.61 -7.51
N PRO A 80 10.25 8.87 -7.20
CA PRO A 80 11.64 9.26 -7.02
C PRO A 80 12.27 8.58 -5.80
N THR A 81 13.45 7.97 -5.98
CA THR A 81 14.24 7.39 -4.88
C THR A 81 15.11 8.48 -4.22
N GLY A 82 15.30 8.40 -2.91
CA GLY A 82 16.16 9.31 -2.14
C GLY A 82 15.50 10.61 -1.67
N ARG A 83 14.27 10.91 -2.14
CA ARG A 83 13.51 12.10 -1.72
C ARG A 83 12.02 11.93 -1.94
N TRP A 84 11.21 12.70 -1.21
CA TRP A 84 9.77 12.80 -1.48
C TRP A 84 9.49 13.47 -2.84
N LYS A 85 8.38 13.06 -3.50
CA LYS A 85 7.92 13.70 -4.77
C LYS A 85 7.56 15.18 -4.53
N ASP A 86 6.89 15.44 -3.41
CA ASP A 86 6.42 16.76 -2.97
C ASP A 86 6.71 16.96 -1.48
N GLY A 87 6.71 18.21 -1.01
CA GLY A 87 6.78 18.53 0.41
C GLY A 87 5.50 18.10 1.16
N THR A 88 5.61 17.95 2.48
CA THR A 88 4.48 17.52 3.32
C THR A 88 3.32 18.53 3.27
N PHE A 89 3.61 19.83 3.16
CA PHE A 89 2.60 20.89 3.09
C PHE A 89 2.17 21.25 1.66
N ASP A 90 2.72 20.61 0.63
CA ASP A 90 2.34 20.84 -0.78
C ASP A 90 1.05 20.08 -1.18
N PHE A 91 0.10 19.92 -0.24
CA PHE A 91 -1.04 19.05 -0.45
C PHE A 91 -2.01 19.51 -1.55
N CYS A 92 -1.97 20.80 -1.93
CA CYS A 92 -2.74 21.38 -3.04
C CYS A 92 -2.06 21.28 -4.41
N LYS A 93 -0.87 20.68 -4.54
CA LYS A 93 -0.11 20.66 -5.80
C LYS A 93 -0.81 19.93 -6.95
N ALA A 94 -1.62 18.92 -6.63
CA ALA A 94 -2.49 18.23 -7.60
C ALA A 94 -3.82 18.97 -7.88
N GLY A 95 -4.04 20.14 -7.25
CA GLY A 95 -5.27 20.92 -7.29
C GLY A 95 -6.12 20.80 -6.03
N ALA A 96 -6.76 21.90 -5.62
CA ALA A 96 -7.62 21.94 -4.42
C ALA A 96 -8.86 21.03 -4.51
N CYS A 97 -9.30 20.68 -5.72
CA CYS A 97 -10.42 19.79 -5.97
C CYS A 97 -9.99 18.34 -6.27
N HIS A 98 -8.72 17.99 -6.06
CA HIS A 98 -8.23 16.66 -6.38
C HIS A 98 -8.82 15.60 -5.43
N PRO A 99 -9.32 14.46 -5.93
CA PRO A 99 -9.88 13.37 -5.12
C PRO A 99 -9.00 12.93 -3.94
N SER A 100 -7.69 12.81 -4.15
CA SER A 100 -6.76 12.40 -3.10
C SER A 100 -6.62 13.43 -1.98
N LEU A 101 -6.78 14.72 -2.27
CA LEU A 101 -6.75 15.77 -1.26
C LEU A 101 -8.02 15.71 -0.40
N TRP A 102 -9.19 15.63 -1.03
CA TRP A 102 -10.46 15.50 -0.31
C TRP A 102 -10.54 14.23 0.52
N CYS A 103 -10.06 13.11 -0.03
CA CYS A 103 -9.97 11.86 0.74
C CYS A 103 -9.02 12.03 1.94
N ALA A 104 -7.86 12.67 1.77
CA ALA A 104 -6.93 12.89 2.88
C ALA A 104 -7.46 13.85 3.95
N LEU A 105 -8.19 14.91 3.58
CA LEU A 105 -8.72 15.91 4.51
C LEU A 105 -9.99 15.44 5.22
N CYS A 106 -10.95 14.87 4.49
CA CYS A 106 -12.24 14.47 5.06
C CYS A 106 -12.24 13.03 5.58
N CYS A 107 -11.38 12.16 5.01
CA CYS A 107 -11.40 10.73 5.24
C CYS A 107 -9.97 10.16 5.38
N THR A 108 -9.11 10.79 6.20
CA THR A 108 -7.68 10.47 6.30
C THR A 108 -7.40 8.97 6.44
N GLN A 109 -8.21 8.27 7.23
CA GLN A 109 -8.08 6.82 7.44
C GLN A 109 -8.41 5.99 6.20
N VAL A 110 -9.37 6.43 5.37
CA VAL A 110 -9.70 5.79 4.09
C VAL A 110 -8.56 6.02 3.09
N ALA A 111 -8.04 7.24 3.00
CA ALA A 111 -6.89 7.54 2.15
C ALA A 111 -5.65 6.75 2.58
N MET A 112 -5.42 6.58 3.88
CA MET A 112 -4.36 5.71 4.40
C MET A 112 -4.60 4.25 4.00
N ALA A 113 -5.81 3.73 4.14
CA ALA A 113 -6.19 2.38 3.73
C ALA A 113 -5.94 2.12 2.24
N GLN A 114 -6.22 3.11 1.39
CA GLN A 114 -5.97 3.06 -0.06
C GLN A 114 -4.49 2.90 -0.36
N VAL A 115 -3.64 3.67 0.33
CA VAL A 115 -2.19 3.59 0.19
C VAL A 115 -1.66 2.25 0.71
N LEU A 116 -2.13 1.79 1.87
CA LEU A 116 -1.75 0.49 2.45
C LEU A 116 -2.06 -0.66 1.48
N GLN A 117 -3.27 -0.67 0.91
CA GLN A 117 -3.69 -1.67 -0.08
C GLN A 117 -2.82 -1.62 -1.34
N ARG A 118 -2.56 -0.42 -1.86
CA ARG A 118 -1.74 -0.22 -3.06
C ARG A 118 -0.31 -0.70 -2.88
N LEU A 119 0.28 -0.47 -1.71
CA LEU A 119 1.66 -0.87 -1.39
C LEU A 119 1.79 -2.30 -0.87
N ARG A 120 0.68 -3.06 -0.80
CA ARG A 120 0.64 -4.41 -0.21
C ARG A 120 1.17 -4.43 1.22
N PHE A 121 0.74 -3.48 2.02
CA PHE A 121 0.95 -3.49 3.47
C PHE A 121 -0.30 -4.03 4.17
N ASN A 122 -0.11 -4.62 5.35
CA ASN A 122 -1.24 -5.00 6.20
C ASN A 122 -1.87 -3.76 6.87
N TRP A 123 -2.97 -3.95 7.60
CA TRP A 123 -3.68 -2.86 8.28
C TRP A 123 -2.89 -2.17 9.41
N LEU A 124 -1.72 -2.71 9.79
CA LEU A 124 -0.78 -2.11 10.75
C LEU A 124 0.36 -1.33 10.07
N GLY A 125 0.40 -1.28 8.73
CA GLY A 125 1.42 -0.57 7.99
C GLY A 125 2.69 -1.36 7.71
N ASN A 126 2.74 -2.67 7.98
CA ASN A 126 3.91 -3.51 7.72
C ASN A 126 3.81 -4.23 6.37
N PRO A 127 4.94 -4.46 5.68
CA PRO A 127 5.00 -5.38 4.54
C PRO A 127 4.52 -6.78 4.96
N ALA A 128 3.68 -7.40 4.14
CA ALA A 128 3.17 -8.74 4.41
C ALA A 128 2.91 -9.50 3.11
N PRO A 129 2.87 -10.85 3.13
CA PRO A 129 2.52 -11.66 1.97
C PRO A 129 1.13 -11.28 1.40
N GLU A 130 0.91 -11.55 0.11
CA GLU A 130 -0.33 -11.17 -0.58
C GLU A 130 -1.61 -11.65 0.13
N ALA A 131 -1.58 -12.87 0.69
CA ALA A 131 -2.71 -13.42 1.44
C ALA A 131 -3.15 -12.54 2.63
N ALA A 132 -2.20 -11.86 3.29
CA ALA A 132 -2.46 -10.99 4.43
C ALA A 132 -2.85 -9.56 4.03
N THR A 133 -2.59 -9.15 2.78
CA THR A 133 -2.77 -7.77 2.29
C THR A 133 -3.97 -7.61 1.37
N LYS A 134 -4.48 -8.72 0.82
CA LYS A 134 -5.64 -8.74 -0.09
C LYS A 134 -6.89 -8.05 0.47
N HIS A 135 -7.03 -8.01 1.79
CA HIS A 135 -8.19 -7.44 2.47
C HIS A 135 -7.86 -6.23 3.35
N THR A 136 -6.65 -5.65 3.24
CA THR A 136 -6.24 -4.53 4.08
C THR A 136 -7.22 -3.37 4.02
N PHE A 137 -7.62 -2.92 2.82
CA PHE A 137 -8.58 -1.84 2.66
C PHE A 137 -9.90 -2.14 3.38
N LYS A 138 -10.44 -3.35 3.20
CA LYS A 138 -11.71 -3.77 3.80
C LYS A 138 -11.63 -3.86 5.32
N VAL A 139 -10.50 -4.33 5.86
CA VAL A 139 -10.26 -4.38 7.31
C VAL A 139 -10.24 -2.97 7.89
N VAL A 140 -9.47 -2.05 7.31
CA VAL A 140 -9.40 -0.67 7.80
C VAL A 140 -10.75 0.03 7.65
N LEU A 141 -11.46 -0.17 6.52
CA LEU A 141 -12.80 0.37 6.32
C LEU A 141 -13.80 -0.17 7.36
N ALA A 142 -13.74 -1.47 7.68
CA ALA A 142 -14.57 -2.06 8.72
C ALA A 142 -14.26 -1.45 10.10
N LEU A 143 -12.98 -1.22 10.44
CA LEU A 143 -12.58 -0.54 11.67
C LEU A 143 -13.15 0.89 11.75
N ILE A 144 -13.10 1.65 10.65
CA ILE A 144 -13.67 3.00 10.56
C ILE A 144 -15.18 2.95 10.78
N ILE A 145 -15.90 2.06 10.07
CA ILE A 145 -17.36 1.92 10.19
C ILE A 145 -17.75 1.54 11.62
N CYS A 146 -17.07 0.56 12.22
CA CYS A 146 -17.31 0.15 13.60
C CYS A 146 -17.11 1.30 14.58
N TYR A 147 -16.04 2.08 14.44
CA TYR A 147 -15.77 3.24 15.29
C TYR A 147 -16.81 4.35 15.11
N THR A 148 -17.25 4.62 13.88
CA THR A 148 -18.31 5.59 13.58
C THR A 148 -19.65 5.17 14.21
N VAL A 149 -20.04 3.91 14.03
CA VAL A 149 -21.28 3.36 14.64
C VAL A 149 -21.21 3.42 16.16
N PHE A 150 -20.06 3.05 16.75
CA PHE A 150 -19.82 3.16 18.18
C PHE A 150 -19.97 4.60 18.69
N THR A 151 -19.36 5.57 18.00
CA THR A 151 -19.42 6.99 18.37
C THR A 151 -20.86 7.52 18.27
N PHE A 152 -21.55 7.23 17.17
CA PHE A 152 -22.94 7.63 16.96
C PHE A 152 -23.87 7.01 17.99
N ALA A 153 -23.67 5.73 18.36
CA ALA A 153 -24.46 5.08 19.41
C ALA A 153 -24.29 5.77 20.77
N LEU A 154 -23.07 6.18 21.12
CA LEU A 154 -22.80 6.93 22.35
C LEU A 154 -23.40 8.34 22.34
N GLU A 155 -23.37 9.04 21.19
CA GLU A 155 -24.06 10.33 21.01
C GLU A 155 -25.58 10.20 21.15
N MET A 156 -26.18 9.19 20.52
CA MET A 156 -27.61 8.91 20.66
C MET A 156 -27.97 8.55 22.10
N ALA A 157 -27.12 7.79 22.80
CA ALA A 157 -27.31 7.48 24.22
C ALA A 157 -27.24 8.75 25.08
N GLU A 158 -26.24 9.61 24.89
CA GLU A 158 -26.12 10.89 25.59
C GLU A 158 -27.37 11.78 25.38
N TYR A 159 -27.90 11.83 24.15
CA TYR A 159 -29.09 12.62 23.82
C TYR A 159 -30.35 12.18 24.60
N THR A 160 -30.41 10.95 25.10
CA THR A 160 -31.55 10.47 25.92
C THR A 160 -31.51 10.94 27.37
N PHE A 161 -30.40 11.50 27.83
CA PHE A 161 -30.25 12.03 29.19
C PHE A 161 -30.36 13.55 29.19
N ASN A 162 -30.85 14.13 30.30
CA ASN A 162 -30.69 15.57 30.52
C ASN A 162 -29.20 15.88 30.73
N TYR A 163 -28.77 17.09 30.34
CA TYR A 163 -27.37 17.53 30.43
C TYR A 163 -26.76 17.30 31.83
N ASP A 164 -27.53 17.55 32.89
CA ASP A 164 -27.08 17.40 34.28
C ASP A 164 -27.01 15.93 34.76
N THR A 165 -27.46 14.97 33.95
CA THR A 165 -27.63 13.55 34.34
C THR A 165 -26.87 12.58 33.44
N VAL A 166 -26.00 13.06 32.54
CA VAL A 166 -25.24 12.18 31.64
C VAL A 166 -24.35 11.25 32.47
N PRO A 167 -24.50 9.92 32.36
CA PRO A 167 -23.69 8.99 33.11
C PRO A 167 -22.20 9.09 32.75
N VAL A 168 -21.32 9.12 33.76
CA VAL A 168 -19.86 9.22 33.61
C VAL A 168 -19.29 8.15 32.68
N TRP A 169 -19.89 6.95 32.67
CA TRP A 169 -19.43 5.85 31.81
C TRP A 169 -19.57 6.16 30.31
N ILE A 170 -20.55 6.97 29.87
CA ILE A 170 -20.70 7.35 28.45
C ILE A 170 -19.50 8.21 28.04
N VAL A 171 -19.19 9.24 28.83
CA VAL A 171 -18.06 10.15 28.59
C VAL A 171 -16.74 9.40 28.62
N ALA A 172 -16.53 8.55 29.63
CA ALA A 172 -15.32 7.74 29.77
C ALA A 172 -15.15 6.75 28.59
N THR A 173 -16.23 6.11 28.16
CA THR A 173 -16.22 5.15 27.05
C THR A 173 -15.94 5.84 25.71
N ARG A 174 -16.55 7.01 25.46
CA ARG A 174 -16.25 7.84 24.28
C ARG A 174 -14.79 8.27 24.26
N PHE A 175 -14.28 8.79 25.38
CA PHE A 175 -12.88 9.21 25.49
C PHE A 175 -11.91 8.04 25.24
N THR A 176 -12.17 6.90 25.86
CA THR A 176 -11.32 5.70 25.73
C THR A 176 -11.32 5.17 24.30
N GLY A 177 -12.50 5.04 23.68
CA GLY A 177 -12.62 4.60 22.29
C GLY A 177 -11.96 5.57 21.31
N GLY A 178 -12.17 6.88 21.51
CA GLY A 178 -11.50 7.92 20.72
C GLY A 178 -9.98 7.84 20.85
N MET A 179 -9.45 7.68 22.06
CA MET A 179 -8.01 7.56 22.27
C MET A 179 -7.41 6.31 21.65
N ALA A 180 -8.07 5.16 21.79
CA ALA A 180 -7.63 3.92 21.17
C ALA A 180 -7.58 4.04 19.64
N PHE A 181 -8.62 4.63 19.03
CA PHE A 181 -8.67 4.84 17.58
C PHE A 181 -7.61 5.85 17.09
N THR A 182 -7.37 6.93 17.85
CA THR A 182 -6.31 7.90 17.56
C THR A 182 -4.92 7.26 17.65
N ILE A 183 -4.64 6.47 18.69
CA ILE A 183 -3.35 5.76 18.84
C ILE A 183 -3.13 4.80 17.67
N TYR A 184 -4.15 4.01 17.32
CA TYR A 184 -4.11 3.14 16.15
C TYR A 184 -3.82 3.92 14.85
N SER A 185 -4.52 5.03 14.64
CA SER A 185 -4.37 5.87 13.45
C SER A 185 -2.97 6.46 13.32
N ILE A 186 -2.41 6.97 14.41
CA ILE A 186 -1.05 7.52 14.43
C ILE A 186 -0.02 6.41 14.20
N TYR A 187 -0.16 5.27 14.89
CA TYR A 187 0.76 4.15 14.77
C TYR A 187 0.81 3.59 13.34
N SER A 188 -0.35 3.32 12.74
CA SER A 188 -0.45 2.78 11.38
C SER A 188 0.08 3.76 10.33
N LEU A 189 -0.21 5.06 10.47
CA LEU A 189 0.33 6.08 9.56
C LEU A 189 1.84 6.26 9.70
N MET A 190 2.35 6.25 10.94
CA MET A 190 3.79 6.29 11.22
C MET A 190 4.48 5.10 10.55
N LYS A 191 3.98 3.88 10.75
CA LYS A 191 4.52 2.67 10.12
C LYS A 191 4.42 2.68 8.61
N LEU A 192 3.32 3.18 8.06
CA LEU A 192 3.18 3.38 6.62
C LEU A 192 4.27 4.31 6.08
N ARG A 193 4.47 5.48 6.72
CA ARG A 193 5.48 6.46 6.29
C ARG A 193 6.90 5.90 6.42
N GLU A 194 7.21 5.24 7.53
CA GLU A 194 8.51 4.58 7.78
C GLU A 194 8.84 3.56 6.67
N ASN A 195 7.89 2.67 6.36
CA ASN A 195 8.09 1.65 5.34
C ASN A 195 8.16 2.23 3.91
N VAL A 196 7.43 3.32 3.62
CA VAL A 196 7.59 4.04 2.35
C VAL A 196 8.97 4.66 2.25
N ARG A 197 9.47 5.32 3.30
CA ARG A 197 10.82 5.89 3.29
C ARG A 197 11.89 4.82 3.14
N ALA A 198 11.77 3.70 3.85
CA ALA A 198 12.66 2.57 3.71
C ALA A 198 12.65 2.02 2.27
N LYS A 199 11.45 1.83 1.68
CA LYS A 199 11.29 1.34 0.30
C LYS A 199 11.95 2.25 -0.74
N TYR A 200 11.84 3.57 -0.56
CA TYR A 200 12.37 4.56 -1.52
C TYR A 200 13.68 5.23 -1.05
N SER A 201 14.37 4.66 -0.05
CA SER A 201 15.62 5.22 0.52
C SER A 201 15.55 6.71 0.89
N ILE A 202 14.40 7.19 1.38
CA ILE A 202 14.18 8.59 1.72
C ILE A 202 14.71 8.86 3.14
N PRO A 203 15.67 9.78 3.33
CA PRO A 203 16.23 10.06 4.66
C PRO A 203 15.24 10.81 5.56
N THR A 204 15.47 10.75 6.88
CA THR A 204 14.86 11.67 7.85
C THR A 204 15.49 13.06 7.70
N GLU A 205 14.67 14.10 7.60
CA GLU A 205 15.12 15.50 7.51
C GLU A 205 14.89 16.25 8.82
N HIS A 206 13.78 15.98 9.51
CA HIS A 206 13.31 16.79 10.64
C HIS A 206 13.03 15.93 11.88
N CYS A 207 13.08 16.51 13.08
CA CYS A 207 12.77 15.81 14.35
C CYS A 207 13.62 14.56 14.64
N GLY A 208 14.78 14.41 14.01
CA GLY A 208 15.65 13.24 14.18
C GLY A 208 14.95 11.92 13.85
N GLY A 209 15.19 10.89 14.67
CA GLY A 209 14.63 9.54 14.45
C GLY A 209 13.12 9.39 14.66
N VAL A 210 12.40 10.46 15.05
CA VAL A 210 10.95 10.42 15.33
C VAL A 210 10.11 11.24 14.35
N GLU A 211 10.68 11.64 13.20
CA GLU A 211 9.96 12.41 12.16
C GLU A 211 8.59 11.83 11.83
N ASP A 212 8.50 10.52 11.60
CA ASP A 212 7.27 9.88 11.16
C ASP A 212 6.17 9.95 12.22
N MET A 213 6.53 9.83 13.49
CA MET A 213 5.60 9.98 14.61
C MET A 213 5.11 11.43 14.71
N CYS A 214 6.02 12.41 14.64
CA CYS A 214 5.67 13.83 14.70
C CYS A 214 4.74 14.22 13.53
N CYS A 215 5.10 13.87 12.30
CA CYS A 215 4.29 14.19 11.13
C CYS A 215 2.91 13.51 11.19
N SER A 216 2.84 12.25 11.64
CA SER A 216 1.57 11.52 11.78
C SER A 216 0.67 12.08 12.88
N MET A 217 1.25 12.64 13.94
CA MET A 217 0.51 13.24 15.05
C MET A 217 -0.01 14.65 14.73
N TRP A 218 0.82 15.50 14.11
CA TRP A 218 0.51 16.93 13.95
C TRP A 218 -0.14 17.31 12.61
N CYS A 219 0.10 16.55 11.54
CA CYS A 219 -0.65 16.73 10.28
C CYS A 219 -0.83 15.42 9.52
N SER A 220 -1.64 14.51 10.08
CA SER A 220 -1.93 13.21 9.48
C SER A 220 -2.45 13.31 8.04
N CYS A 221 -3.34 14.26 7.74
CA CYS A 221 -3.87 14.47 6.39
C CYS A 221 -2.78 14.91 5.40
N CYS A 222 -1.86 15.80 5.80
CA CYS A 222 -0.72 16.20 4.99
C CYS A 222 0.16 14.99 4.64
N VAL A 223 0.47 14.16 5.63
CA VAL A 223 1.31 12.98 5.48
C VAL A 223 0.68 11.97 4.54
N VAL A 224 -0.59 11.61 4.77
CA VAL A 224 -1.31 10.67 3.89
C VAL A 224 -1.36 11.22 2.47
N SER A 225 -1.62 12.52 2.30
CA SER A 225 -1.66 13.17 0.99
C SER A 225 -0.30 13.13 0.27
N GLN A 226 0.79 13.41 1.00
CA GLN A 226 2.16 13.33 0.48
C GLN A 226 2.50 11.90 0.03
N ILE A 227 2.23 10.90 0.88
CA ILE A 227 2.48 9.49 0.54
C ILE A 227 1.61 9.06 -0.64
N ALA A 228 0.33 9.47 -0.67
CA ALA A 228 -0.58 9.14 -1.75
C ALA A 228 -0.09 9.64 -3.11
N ARG A 229 0.43 10.89 -3.18
CA ARG A 229 1.03 11.46 -4.40
C ARG A 229 2.40 10.90 -4.73
N HIS A 230 3.22 10.61 -3.73
CA HIS A 230 4.52 9.99 -3.96
C HIS A 230 4.38 8.61 -4.57
N THR A 231 3.41 7.83 -4.07
CA THR A 231 3.14 6.48 -4.53
C THR A 231 1.99 6.42 -5.53
N GLY A 232 1.64 7.52 -6.22
CA GLY A 232 0.55 7.52 -7.18
C GLY A 232 0.82 8.49 -8.31
N GLU A 233 0.66 8.05 -9.56
CA GLU A 233 0.91 8.90 -10.73
C GLU A 233 -0.36 9.64 -11.11
N TYR A 234 -0.73 10.65 -10.33
CA TYR A 234 -1.93 11.45 -10.57
C TYR A 234 -1.82 12.38 -11.78
N GLU A 235 -0.62 12.57 -12.34
CA GLU A 235 -0.40 13.33 -13.58
C GLU A 235 -0.86 12.53 -14.81
N THR A 236 -0.75 11.20 -14.76
CA THR A 236 -1.15 10.31 -15.85
C THR A 236 -2.51 9.66 -15.59
N TYR A 237 -2.80 9.26 -14.36
CA TYR A 237 -3.99 8.50 -14.01
C TYR A 237 -4.91 9.27 -13.07
N LYS A 238 -6.21 9.24 -13.38
CA LYS A 238 -7.22 9.88 -12.55
C LYS A 238 -7.37 9.17 -11.20
N GLY A 239 -7.28 9.93 -10.11
CA GLY A 239 -7.61 9.44 -8.78
C GLY A 239 -9.09 9.09 -8.62
N SER A 240 -9.39 8.16 -7.70
CA SER A 240 -10.77 7.77 -7.35
C SER A 240 -10.94 7.77 -5.85
N VAL A 241 -11.98 8.44 -5.34
CA VAL A 241 -12.23 8.55 -3.88
C VAL A 241 -12.69 7.19 -3.29
N CYS A 242 -13.40 6.38 -4.07
CA CYS A 242 -14.09 5.18 -3.58
C CYS A 242 -13.51 3.86 -4.09
N SER A 243 -12.26 3.85 -4.59
CA SER A 243 -11.59 2.60 -4.95
C SER A 243 -10.72 2.07 -3.81
N GLU A 244 -10.41 0.78 -3.84
CA GLU A 244 -9.58 0.13 -2.81
C GLU A 244 -8.13 0.65 -2.79
N THR A 245 -7.66 1.24 -3.90
CA THR A 245 -6.27 1.73 -4.07
C THR A 245 -6.17 3.25 -4.26
N GLY A 246 -7.30 3.97 -4.30
CA GLY A 246 -7.34 5.40 -4.58
C GLY A 246 -7.07 5.77 -6.05
N MET A 247 -6.92 4.78 -6.93
CA MET A 247 -6.66 4.93 -8.37
C MET A 247 -7.84 4.39 -9.21
N ALA A 248 -7.88 4.72 -10.50
CA ALA A 248 -8.86 4.14 -11.43
C ALA A 248 -8.57 2.65 -11.70
N ALA A 249 -9.59 1.87 -12.04
CA ALA A 249 -9.48 0.41 -12.20
C ALA A 249 -8.46 -0.07 -13.25
N HIS A 250 -8.13 0.77 -14.24
CA HIS A 250 -7.15 0.49 -15.29
C HIS A 250 -5.74 1.05 -14.98
N THR A 251 -5.53 1.58 -13.77
CA THR A 251 -4.21 2.08 -13.37
C THR A 251 -3.31 0.88 -13.07
N PRO A 252 -2.10 0.83 -13.64
CA PRO A 252 -1.13 -0.24 -13.36
C PRO A 252 -0.79 -0.26 -11.87
N SER A 253 -0.54 -1.47 -11.36
CA SER A 253 -0.19 -1.62 -9.94
C SER A 253 1.26 -1.17 -9.69
N ILE A 254 1.48 -0.53 -8.55
CA ILE A 254 2.83 -0.24 -8.06
C ILE A 254 3.25 -1.44 -7.24
N VAL A 255 4.08 -2.29 -7.85
CA VAL A 255 4.83 -3.30 -7.10
C VAL A 255 6.23 -2.76 -6.91
#